data_AF-A0A920LLB5-F1
#
_entry.id   AF-A0A920LLB5-F1
#
_cell.length_a   1.000
_cell.length_b   1.000
_cell.length_c   1.000
_cell.angle_alpha   90.00
_cell.angle_beta   90.00
_cell.angle_gamma   90.00
#
_symmetry.space_group_name_H-M   'P 1'
#
loop_
_entity.id
_entity.type
_entity.pdbx_description
1 polymer ?
#
loop_
_entity_poly.entity_id
_entity_poly.type
_entity_poly.pdbx_seq_one_letter_code
_entity_poly.pdbx_strand_id
1 'polypeptide(L)'
;MAKGFTVKAKNPKPKKAANAAPQYDYAKAKEMIKGKTVVFCLPGRGVSYTFLKSFVSLCFDLVQSGASIQISQDYSSMVNFARCKCLGANVLRGPNQLPWDGKLNYDYQLWIDSDIVFNVEKFYQILLMDKDIAAGWYCTEDGKTTSVAHWLEEDDFRTNGGVMNHETIESISKRKKPFTVDYTGFGWLLIKKGVFEHEGMPYPWFAPKMQVFESGEVQDMCGEDVSFCLDAKEAGFEIWCDPQVRVGHEKTRII
;
A
#
# COMPACT_ATOMS: atom_id res chain seq x y z
N MET A 1 -34.99 -1.42 -65.28
CA MET A 1 -35.25 -2.29 -64.12
C MET A 1 -33.95 -3.01 -63.80
N ALA A 2 -33.31 -3.02 -62.63
CA ALA A 2 -33.55 -2.44 -61.31
C ALA A 2 -32.18 -1.99 -60.74
N LYS A 3 -32.14 -0.86 -60.01
CA LYS A 3 -30.94 -0.42 -59.28
C LYS A 3 -30.80 -1.27 -58.01
N GLY A 4 -29.88 -2.24 -58.02
CA GLY A 4 -29.50 -2.99 -56.83
C GLY A 4 -28.45 -2.23 -56.02
N PHE A 5 -28.86 -1.57 -54.94
CA PHE A 5 -27.94 -1.01 -53.95
C PHE A 5 -27.24 -2.15 -53.21
N THR A 6 -25.91 -2.23 -53.31
CA THR A 6 -25.09 -3.12 -52.48
C THR A 6 -24.70 -2.39 -51.21
N VAL A 7 -25.36 -2.72 -50.09
CA VAL A 7 -24.94 -2.26 -48.76
C VAL A 7 -23.73 -3.09 -48.35
N LYS A 8 -22.53 -2.50 -48.39
CA LYS A 8 -21.34 -3.08 -47.74
C LYS A 8 -21.49 -2.91 -46.22
N ALA A 9 -22.13 -3.87 -45.58
CA ALA A 9 -22.08 -3.98 -44.12
C ALA A 9 -20.62 -4.19 -43.70
N LYS A 10 -20.04 -3.24 -42.97
CA LYS A 10 -18.74 -3.46 -42.31
C LYS A 10 -18.94 -4.58 -41.29
N ASN A 11 -18.13 -5.63 -41.39
CA ASN A 11 -18.06 -6.66 -40.35
C ASN A 11 -17.90 -5.97 -38.98
N PRO A 12 -18.63 -6.42 -37.94
CA PRO A 12 -18.44 -5.89 -36.59
C PRO A 12 -16.96 -6.02 -36.23
N LYS A 13 -16.31 -4.90 -35.90
CA LYS A 13 -14.99 -4.98 -35.27
C LYS A 13 -15.17 -5.84 -34.01
N PRO A 14 -14.32 -6.85 -33.78
CA PRO A 14 -14.40 -7.63 -32.54
C PRO A 14 -14.38 -6.63 -31.38
N LYS A 15 -15.42 -6.67 -30.54
CA LYS A 15 -15.41 -5.94 -29.28
C LYS A 15 -14.12 -6.35 -28.58
N LYS A 16 -13.23 -5.40 -28.28
CA LYS A 16 -12.12 -5.65 -27.34
C LYS A 16 -12.75 -6.35 -26.14
N ALA A 17 -12.26 -7.55 -25.81
CA ALA A 17 -12.76 -8.31 -24.69
C ALA A 17 -12.81 -7.37 -23.46
N ALA A 18 -13.94 -7.33 -22.77
CA ALA A 18 -14.13 -6.53 -21.56
C ALA A 18 -13.18 -6.93 -20.40
N ASN A 19 -12.34 -7.96 -20.63
CA ASN A 19 -11.43 -8.57 -19.68
C ASN A 19 -10.00 -8.68 -20.24
N ALA A 20 -9.52 -7.71 -21.03
CA ALA A 20 -8.09 -7.62 -21.28
C ALA A 20 -7.38 -7.34 -19.95
N ALA A 21 -6.43 -8.19 -19.55
CA ALA A 21 -5.63 -7.96 -18.35
C ALA A 21 -5.00 -6.56 -18.41
N PRO A 22 -4.90 -5.84 -17.29
CA PRO A 22 -4.19 -4.57 -17.25
C PRO A 22 -2.80 -4.72 -17.85
N GLN A 23 -2.52 -3.89 -18.85
CA GLN A 23 -1.23 -3.88 -19.51
C GLN A 23 -0.28 -2.97 -18.73
N TYR A 24 0.56 -3.57 -17.90
CA TYR A 24 1.64 -2.88 -17.21
C TYR A 24 2.91 -2.88 -18.07
N ASP A 25 3.60 -1.74 -18.10
CA ASP A 25 4.89 -1.60 -18.80
C ASP A 25 6.05 -1.96 -17.85
N TYR A 26 6.33 -3.25 -17.72
CA TYR A 26 7.41 -3.72 -16.85
C TYR A 26 8.80 -3.29 -17.33
N ALA A 27 8.99 -3.00 -18.62
CA ALA A 27 10.26 -2.48 -19.12
C ALA A 27 10.50 -1.07 -18.56
N LYS A 28 9.48 -0.20 -18.62
CA LYS A 28 9.51 1.11 -17.96
C LYS A 28 9.76 0.97 -16.45
N ALA A 29 9.10 0.03 -15.79
CA ALA A 29 9.26 -0.18 -14.34
C ALA A 29 10.70 -0.56 -13.95
N LYS A 30 11.34 -1.42 -14.75
CA LYS A 30 12.76 -1.80 -14.56
C LYS A 30 13.71 -0.64 -14.81
N GLU A 31 13.43 0.22 -15.79
CA GLU A 31 14.21 1.46 -15.97
C GLU A 31 14.01 2.46 -14.82
N MET A 32 12.80 2.56 -14.26
CA MET A 32 12.51 3.43 -13.11
C MET A 32 13.29 3.04 -11.85
N ILE A 33 13.52 1.75 -11.63
CA ILE A 33 14.21 1.26 -10.43
C ILE A 33 15.74 1.21 -10.57
N LYS A 34 16.25 1.33 -11.79
CA LYS A 34 17.67 1.26 -12.07
C LYS A 34 18.45 2.38 -11.36
N GLY A 35 19.47 1.99 -10.60
CA GLY A 35 20.28 2.91 -9.79
C GLY A 35 19.58 3.44 -8.53
N LYS A 36 18.38 2.95 -8.21
CA LYS A 36 17.61 3.34 -7.03
C LYS A 36 17.89 2.43 -5.85
N THR A 37 17.73 2.95 -4.64
CA THR A 37 17.84 2.16 -3.41
C THR A 37 16.46 1.96 -2.78
N VAL A 38 16.08 0.70 -2.58
CA VAL A 38 14.84 0.29 -1.89
C VAL A 38 15.19 -0.25 -0.51
N VAL A 39 14.58 0.32 0.53
CA VAL A 39 14.64 -0.24 1.88
C VAL A 39 13.40 -1.05 2.15
N PHE A 40 13.56 -2.35 2.42
CA PHE A 40 12.48 -3.21 2.87
C PHE A 40 12.24 -3.00 4.37
N CYS A 41 11.07 -2.49 4.72
CA CYS A 41 10.63 -2.27 6.10
C CYS A 41 9.78 -3.46 6.53
N LEU A 42 10.35 -4.34 7.35
CA LEU A 42 9.78 -5.66 7.69
C LEU A 42 9.52 -5.76 9.20
N PRO A 43 8.34 -5.36 9.70
CA PRO A 43 8.01 -5.55 11.12
C PRO A 43 7.68 -7.02 11.40
N GLY A 44 8.20 -7.58 12.51
CA GLY A 44 7.90 -8.96 12.92
C GLY A 44 9.13 -9.84 13.07
N ARG A 45 9.05 -10.96 13.82
CA ARG A 45 10.23 -11.84 14.11
C ARG A 45 10.43 -13.00 13.13
N GLY A 46 9.45 -13.31 12.30
CA GLY A 46 9.46 -14.51 11.48
C GLY A 46 8.48 -14.39 10.34
N VAL A 47 8.69 -15.22 9.32
CA VAL A 47 7.94 -15.24 8.07
C VAL A 47 7.74 -16.69 7.63
N SER A 48 6.75 -16.96 6.79
CA SER A 48 6.57 -18.28 6.19
C SER A 48 7.55 -18.54 5.04
N TYR A 49 7.70 -19.81 4.63
CA TYR A 49 8.44 -20.14 3.41
C TYR A 49 7.77 -19.59 2.15
N THR A 50 6.45 -19.34 2.19
CA THR A 50 5.74 -18.67 1.11
C THR A 50 6.26 -17.24 0.96
N PHE A 51 6.25 -16.46 2.04
CA PHE A 51 6.81 -15.11 2.08
C PHE A 51 8.28 -15.12 1.66
N LEU A 52 9.11 -16.00 2.24
CA LEU A 52 10.55 -16.02 2.00
C LEU A 52 10.88 -16.22 0.52
N LYS A 53 10.17 -17.11 -0.18
CA LYS A 53 10.34 -17.31 -1.63
C LYS A 53 10.00 -16.04 -2.41
N SER A 54 8.86 -15.42 -2.13
CA SER A 54 8.43 -14.18 -2.78
C SER A 54 9.43 -13.04 -2.55
N PHE A 55 9.90 -12.88 -1.30
CA PHE A 55 10.88 -11.88 -0.91
C PHE A 55 12.22 -12.08 -1.61
N VAL A 56 12.77 -13.30 -1.59
CA VAL A 56 14.04 -13.61 -2.25
C VAL A 56 13.94 -13.38 -3.76
N SER A 57 12.85 -13.78 -4.40
CA SER A 57 12.62 -13.49 -5.83
C SER A 57 12.60 -11.99 -6.12
N LEU A 58 11.96 -11.19 -5.28
CA LEU A 58 11.95 -9.72 -5.42
C LEU A 58 13.34 -9.12 -5.25
N CYS A 59 14.11 -9.55 -4.24
CA CYS A 59 15.49 -9.10 -4.03
C CYS A 59 16.36 -9.38 -5.27
N PHE A 60 16.30 -10.59 -5.83
CA PHE A 60 17.07 -10.92 -7.03
C PHE A 60 16.67 -10.08 -8.23
N ASP A 61 15.38 -9.89 -8.50
CA ASP A 61 14.93 -9.15 -9.67
C ASP A 61 15.26 -7.65 -9.56
N LEU A 62 15.18 -7.06 -8.35
CA LEU A 62 15.61 -5.68 -8.10
C LEU A 62 17.10 -5.48 -8.37
N VAL A 63 17.95 -6.34 -7.82
CA VAL A 63 19.40 -6.29 -8.03
C VAL A 63 19.76 -6.49 -9.50
N GLN A 64 19.11 -7.45 -10.18
CA GLN A 64 19.31 -7.66 -11.62
C GLN A 64 18.83 -6.47 -12.47
N SER A 65 17.82 -5.74 -12.00
CA SER A 65 17.34 -4.51 -12.63
C SER A 65 18.18 -3.27 -12.26
N GLY A 66 19.31 -3.47 -11.56
CA GLY A 66 20.28 -2.42 -11.24
C GLY A 66 19.93 -1.58 -10.02
N ALA A 67 18.98 -2.02 -9.18
CA ALA A 67 18.67 -1.38 -7.91
C ALA A 67 19.57 -1.89 -6.78
N SER A 68 19.76 -1.06 -5.75
CA SER A 68 20.31 -1.49 -4.47
C SER A 68 19.18 -1.79 -3.48
N ILE A 69 19.40 -2.75 -2.58
CA ILE A 69 18.42 -3.11 -1.55
C ILE A 69 19.03 -3.01 -0.16
N GLN A 70 18.21 -2.66 0.81
CA GLN A 70 18.52 -2.69 2.23
C GLN A 70 17.37 -3.34 2.98
N ILE A 71 17.67 -4.01 4.09
CA ILE A 71 16.64 -4.65 4.93
C ILE A 71 16.65 -3.95 6.28
N SER A 72 15.50 -3.41 6.68
CA SER A 72 15.25 -2.82 7.98
C SER A 72 14.13 -3.60 8.67
N GLN A 73 14.55 -4.60 9.44
CA GLN A 73 13.67 -5.50 10.19
C GLN A 73 13.83 -5.23 11.68
N ASP A 74 12.71 -5.09 12.39
CA ASP A 74 12.71 -5.05 13.85
C ASP A 74 11.36 -5.58 14.38
N TYR A 75 11.26 -5.70 15.70
CA TYR A 75 10.09 -6.20 16.39
C TYR A 75 9.82 -5.45 17.70
N SER A 76 8.53 -5.35 17.98
CA SER A 76 7.98 -5.05 19.30
C SER A 76 6.65 -5.80 19.43
N SER A 77 6.23 -6.09 20.66
CA SER A 77 4.86 -6.57 20.93
C SER A 77 3.81 -5.50 20.65
N MET A 78 4.24 -4.23 20.55
CA MET A 78 3.41 -3.10 20.14
C MET A 78 3.74 -2.74 18.70
N VAL A 79 2.80 -2.95 17.78
CA VAL A 79 3.04 -2.85 16.33
C VAL A 79 3.53 -1.45 15.91
N ASN A 80 2.99 -0.40 16.52
CA ASN A 80 3.44 0.97 16.27
C ASN A 80 4.92 1.20 16.61
N PHE A 81 5.41 0.61 17.71
CA PHE A 81 6.83 0.64 18.05
C PHE A 81 7.65 -0.20 17.07
N ALA A 82 7.14 -1.36 16.63
CA ALA A 82 7.84 -2.18 15.65
C ALA A 82 8.06 -1.40 14.34
N ARG A 83 7.03 -0.70 13.83
CA ARG A 83 7.15 0.15 12.64
C ARG A 83 8.10 1.33 12.85
N CYS A 84 8.02 2.04 13.98
CA CYS A 84 9.00 3.09 14.29
C CYS A 84 10.44 2.56 14.31
N LYS A 85 10.68 1.37 14.88
CA LYS A 85 12.00 0.76 14.90
C LYS A 85 12.50 0.34 13.51
N CYS A 86 11.62 -0.10 12.61
CA CYS A 86 11.98 -0.29 11.19
C CYS A 86 12.50 0.99 10.53
N LEU A 87 12.23 2.17 11.07
CA LEU A 87 12.81 3.45 10.64
C LEU A 87 14.02 3.88 11.46
N GLY A 88 14.55 3.01 12.32
CA GLY A 88 15.72 3.31 13.16
C GLY A 88 15.44 4.25 14.34
N ALA A 89 14.15 4.42 14.71
CA ALA A 89 13.75 5.30 15.81
C ALA A 89 14.40 4.90 17.15
N ASN A 90 14.80 5.89 17.92
CA ASN A 90 15.30 5.72 19.28
C ASN A 90 14.75 6.82 20.19
N VAL A 91 14.04 6.43 21.25
CA VAL A 91 13.36 7.35 22.17
C VAL A 91 14.32 8.35 22.84
N LEU A 92 15.61 8.03 22.93
CA LEU A 92 16.63 8.92 23.53
C LEU A 92 17.06 10.07 22.61
N ARG A 93 16.63 10.09 21.34
CA ARG A 93 17.00 11.11 20.35
C ARG A 93 15.99 12.27 20.26
N GLY A 94 14.93 12.23 21.05
CA GLY A 94 13.92 13.30 21.09
C GLY A 94 12.95 13.31 19.90
N PRO A 95 12.16 14.38 19.75
CA PRO A 95 11.04 14.42 18.81
C PRO A 95 11.43 14.65 17.34
N ASN A 96 12.61 15.23 17.08
CA ASN A 96 13.02 15.66 15.74
C ASN A 96 13.87 14.58 15.05
N GLN A 97 13.31 13.38 14.90
CA GLN A 97 13.98 12.26 14.24
C GLN A 97 13.64 12.19 12.75
N LEU A 98 14.60 11.75 11.95
CA LEU A 98 14.42 11.34 10.57
C LEU A 98 14.63 9.82 10.48
N PRO A 99 14.07 9.13 9.46
CA PRO A 99 14.39 7.73 9.20
C PRO A 99 15.90 7.50 9.17
N TRP A 100 16.37 6.57 10.01
CA TRP A 100 17.78 6.19 10.19
C TRP A 100 18.72 7.38 10.44
N ASP A 101 18.24 8.40 11.18
CA ASP A 101 18.91 9.66 11.44
C ASP A 101 19.31 10.44 10.16
N GLY A 102 18.66 10.16 9.02
CA GLY A 102 19.04 10.72 7.72
C GLY A 102 20.38 10.21 7.18
N LYS A 103 20.98 9.18 7.80
CA LYS A 103 22.29 8.63 7.42
C LYS A 103 22.19 7.62 6.28
N LEU A 104 21.04 6.97 6.12
CA LEU A 104 20.81 6.02 5.05
C LEU A 104 20.30 6.76 3.80
N ASN A 105 21.03 6.62 2.69
CA ASN A 105 20.56 7.09 1.40
C ASN A 105 19.64 6.05 0.76
N TYR A 106 18.43 6.48 0.41
CA TYR A 106 17.42 5.63 -0.21
C TYR A 106 16.50 6.45 -1.12
N ASP A 107 15.75 5.77 -1.99
CA ASP A 107 14.71 6.38 -2.83
C ASP A 107 13.31 5.93 -2.41
N TYR A 108 13.19 4.68 -1.97
CA TYR A 108 11.91 4.06 -1.59
C TYR A 108 11.99 3.26 -0.29
N GLN A 109 10.90 3.29 0.47
CA GLN A 109 10.59 2.33 1.52
C GLN A 109 9.50 1.40 1.01
N LEU A 110 9.73 0.10 1.01
CA LEU A 110 8.70 -0.90 0.75
C LEU A 110 8.34 -1.58 2.07
N TRP A 111 7.14 -1.30 2.56
CA TRP A 111 6.57 -1.93 3.74
C TRP A 111 5.88 -3.22 3.37
N ILE A 112 6.26 -4.30 4.06
CA ILE A 112 5.70 -5.63 3.86
C ILE A 112 5.47 -6.29 5.21
N ASP A 113 4.22 -6.62 5.53
CA ASP A 113 3.92 -7.41 6.72
C ASP A 113 4.30 -8.88 6.51
N SER A 114 4.69 -9.57 7.58
CA SER A 114 5.28 -10.92 7.52
C SER A 114 4.36 -12.03 6.97
N ASP A 115 3.06 -11.76 6.89
CA ASP A 115 2.02 -12.67 6.42
C ASP A 115 1.47 -12.29 5.03
N ILE A 116 2.16 -11.39 4.31
CA ILE A 116 1.74 -10.99 2.95
C ILE A 116 2.35 -11.90 1.89
N VAL A 117 1.51 -12.36 0.96
CA VAL A 117 1.88 -13.24 -0.14
C VAL A 117 1.82 -12.48 -1.45
N PHE A 118 2.97 -12.32 -2.10
CA PHE A 118 3.12 -11.47 -3.28
C PHE A 118 4.02 -12.12 -4.34
N ASN A 119 4.19 -11.44 -5.47
CA ASN A 119 5.19 -11.77 -6.48
C ASN A 119 5.89 -10.49 -6.97
N VAL A 120 6.93 -10.63 -7.78
CA VAL A 120 7.74 -9.51 -8.29
C VAL A 120 6.90 -8.50 -9.08
N GLU A 121 5.92 -8.97 -9.85
CA GLU A 121 5.08 -8.09 -10.67
C GLU A 121 4.27 -7.13 -9.80
N LYS A 122 3.80 -7.56 -8.61
CA LYS A 122 3.06 -6.69 -7.69
C LYS A 122 3.86 -5.48 -7.22
N PHE A 123 5.19 -5.61 -7.10
CA PHE A 123 6.05 -4.48 -6.79
C PHE A 123 6.13 -3.50 -7.96
N TYR A 124 6.38 -4.00 -9.17
CA TYR A 124 6.47 -3.13 -10.34
C TYR A 124 5.16 -2.43 -10.69
N GLN A 125 4.03 -3.08 -10.42
CA GLN A 125 2.71 -2.49 -10.64
C GLN A 125 2.49 -1.24 -9.76
N ILE A 126 2.85 -1.29 -8.46
CA ILE A 126 2.75 -0.11 -7.59
C ILE A 126 3.85 0.92 -7.89
N LEU A 127 5.06 0.49 -8.27
CA LEU A 127 6.12 1.40 -8.70
C LEU A 127 5.69 2.23 -9.92
N LEU A 128 5.02 1.60 -10.89
CA LEU A 128 4.53 2.25 -12.11
C LEU A 128 3.48 3.34 -11.87
N MET A 129 2.85 3.35 -10.69
CA MET A 129 1.92 4.43 -10.31
C MET A 129 2.65 5.76 -10.14
N ASP A 130 3.94 5.72 -9.79
CA ASP A 130 4.81 6.89 -9.59
C ASP A 130 4.24 7.92 -8.60
N LYS A 131 3.69 7.44 -7.49
CA LYS A 131 3.10 8.25 -6.41
C LYS A 131 3.99 8.27 -5.18
N ASP A 132 3.83 9.30 -4.34
CA ASP A 132 4.58 9.42 -3.08
C ASP A 132 4.22 8.30 -2.12
N ILE A 133 2.94 7.91 -2.10
CA ILE A 133 2.42 6.78 -1.33
C ILE A 133 1.58 5.91 -2.29
N ALA A 134 2.07 4.71 -2.60
CA ALA A 134 1.47 3.78 -3.55
C ALA A 134 1.22 2.42 -2.91
N ALA A 135 -0.05 2.03 -2.82
CA ALA A 135 -0.52 0.82 -2.18
C ALA A 135 -1.04 -0.22 -3.19
N GLY A 136 -0.79 -1.49 -2.88
CA GLY A 136 -1.69 -2.56 -3.31
C GLY A 136 -2.68 -2.86 -2.20
N TRP A 137 -3.55 -3.85 -2.41
CA TRP A 137 -4.55 -4.22 -1.41
C TRP A 137 -4.56 -5.73 -1.15
N TYR A 138 -5.02 -6.09 0.03
CA TYR A 138 -5.25 -7.47 0.45
C TYR A 138 -6.56 -7.55 1.22
N CYS A 139 -7.11 -8.75 1.37
CA CYS A 139 -8.28 -8.95 2.22
C CYS A 139 -7.87 -8.91 3.69
N THR A 140 -8.71 -8.35 4.56
CA THR A 140 -8.56 -8.54 6.00
C THR A 140 -8.87 -9.99 6.38
N GLU A 141 -8.79 -10.31 7.67
CA GLU A 141 -9.01 -11.68 8.18
C GLU A 141 -10.41 -12.25 7.85
N ASP A 142 -11.41 -11.39 7.63
CA ASP A 142 -12.76 -11.82 7.26
C ASP A 142 -12.88 -12.35 5.81
N GLY A 143 -11.83 -12.16 5.00
CA GLY A 143 -11.79 -12.57 3.59
C GLY A 143 -12.72 -11.79 2.65
N LYS A 144 -13.30 -10.68 3.10
CA LYS A 144 -14.33 -9.89 2.38
C LYS A 144 -13.99 -8.40 2.31
N THR A 145 -13.63 -7.80 3.44
CA THR A 145 -13.16 -6.41 3.50
C THR A 145 -11.71 -6.34 3.07
N THR A 146 -11.30 -5.20 2.53
CA THR A 146 -9.94 -4.99 2.03
C THR A 146 -9.13 -4.12 2.98
N SER A 147 -7.82 -4.09 2.79
CA SER A 147 -6.87 -3.25 3.53
C SER A 147 -6.97 -1.76 3.19
N VAL A 148 -7.94 -1.32 2.38
CA VAL A 148 -8.12 0.10 2.02
C VAL A 148 -9.53 0.56 2.33
N ALA A 149 -9.68 1.82 2.74
CA ALA A 149 -10.96 2.39 3.17
C ALA A 149 -11.08 3.87 2.82
N HIS A 150 -12.34 4.34 2.88
CA HIS A 150 -12.71 5.75 2.82
C HIS A 150 -13.23 6.22 4.18
N TRP A 151 -12.97 7.48 4.53
CA TRP A 151 -13.49 8.09 5.74
C TRP A 151 -15.01 8.22 5.67
N LEU A 152 -15.64 8.10 6.83
CA LEU A 152 -17.07 8.32 7.04
C LEU A 152 -17.26 9.53 7.95
N GLU A 153 -18.31 10.29 7.68
CA GLU A 153 -18.82 11.28 8.63
C GLU A 153 -19.40 10.58 9.87
N GLU A 154 -19.59 11.31 10.98
CA GLU A 154 -19.96 10.72 12.27
C GLU A 154 -21.22 9.84 12.22
N ASP A 155 -22.28 10.31 11.57
CA ASP A 155 -23.55 9.57 11.47
C ASP A 155 -23.39 8.25 10.68
N ASP A 156 -22.60 8.28 9.61
CA ASP A 156 -22.31 7.10 8.80
C ASP A 156 -21.39 6.14 9.56
N PHE A 157 -20.41 6.65 10.31
CA PHE A 157 -19.53 5.83 11.16
C PHE A 157 -20.32 5.12 12.26
N ARG A 158 -21.24 5.82 12.94
CA ARG A 158 -22.16 5.23 13.93
C ARG A 158 -23.02 4.13 13.29
N THR A 159 -23.60 4.42 12.13
CA THR A 159 -24.48 3.48 11.41
C THR A 159 -23.72 2.26 10.89
N ASN A 160 -22.44 2.43 10.55
CA ASN A 160 -21.55 1.37 10.10
C ASN A 160 -20.89 0.57 11.25
N GLY A 161 -21.37 0.75 12.49
CA GLY A 161 -20.92 -0.02 13.66
C GLY A 161 -19.56 0.40 14.20
N GLY A 162 -19.13 1.63 13.94
CA GLY A 162 -17.83 2.15 14.41
C GLY A 162 -16.64 1.64 13.59
N VAL A 163 -16.86 1.28 12.33
CA VAL A 163 -15.81 0.84 11.41
C VAL A 163 -15.79 1.73 10.18
N MET A 164 -14.60 2.02 9.65
CA MET A 164 -14.44 2.80 8.44
C MET A 164 -15.05 2.11 7.22
N ASN A 165 -15.31 2.84 6.15
CA ASN A 165 -15.89 2.28 4.93
C ASN A 165 -14.82 1.58 4.11
N HIS A 166 -14.45 0.37 4.55
CA HIS A 166 -13.53 -0.48 3.82
C HIS A 166 -14.11 -0.86 2.45
N GLU A 167 -13.28 -0.73 1.42
CA GLU A 167 -13.60 -1.37 0.15
C GLU A 167 -13.75 -2.88 0.38
N THR A 168 -14.71 -3.48 -0.30
CA THR A 168 -14.93 -4.92 -0.31
C THR A 168 -14.37 -5.51 -1.60
N ILE A 169 -14.23 -6.84 -1.66
CA ILE A 169 -13.91 -7.53 -2.92
C ILE A 169 -14.86 -7.09 -4.05
N GLU A 170 -16.15 -6.89 -3.74
CA GLU A 170 -17.13 -6.50 -4.76
C GLU A 170 -16.89 -5.06 -5.24
N SER A 171 -16.78 -4.10 -4.32
CA SER A 171 -16.65 -2.69 -4.68
C SER A 171 -15.30 -2.39 -5.33
N ILE A 172 -14.20 -2.96 -4.85
CA ILE A 172 -12.87 -2.74 -5.45
C ILE A 172 -12.77 -3.36 -6.85
N SER A 173 -13.47 -4.47 -7.12
CA SER A 173 -13.47 -5.12 -8.44
C SER A 173 -14.12 -4.27 -9.54
N LYS A 174 -14.98 -3.33 -9.16
CA LYS A 174 -15.65 -2.38 -10.06
C LYS A 174 -14.69 -1.28 -10.52
N ARG A 175 -13.61 -1.02 -9.76
CA ARG A 175 -12.58 -0.04 -10.11
C ARG A 175 -11.58 -0.63 -11.11
N LYS A 176 -11.14 0.18 -12.07
CA LYS A 176 -10.25 -0.26 -13.19
C LYS A 176 -8.97 0.56 -13.32
N LYS A 177 -8.85 1.63 -12.54
CA LYS A 177 -7.72 2.55 -12.56
C LYS A 177 -7.31 2.86 -11.11
N PRO A 178 -6.04 3.25 -10.89
CA PRO A 178 -5.62 3.76 -9.61
C PRO A 178 -6.54 4.87 -9.10
N PHE A 179 -6.79 4.90 -7.80
CA PHE A 179 -7.67 5.85 -7.13
C PHE A 179 -7.08 6.24 -5.78
N THR A 180 -7.52 7.37 -5.25
CA THR A 180 -7.14 7.81 -3.91
C THR A 180 -7.96 7.09 -2.85
N VAL A 181 -7.34 6.78 -1.73
CA VAL A 181 -7.97 6.20 -0.54
C VAL A 181 -7.61 7.03 0.67
N ASP A 182 -8.42 6.91 1.71
CA ASP A 182 -8.21 7.66 2.95
C ASP A 182 -7.38 6.90 3.96
N TYR A 183 -7.40 5.58 3.82
CA TYR A 183 -6.66 4.63 4.64
C TYR A 183 -6.13 3.48 3.78
N THR A 184 -4.91 3.05 4.08
CA THR A 184 -4.35 1.78 3.63
C THR A 184 -3.58 1.13 4.77
N GLY A 185 -3.74 -0.18 4.92
CA GLY A 185 -2.86 -0.99 5.75
C GLY A 185 -1.44 -1.01 5.20
N PHE A 186 -0.47 -1.23 6.08
CA PHE A 186 0.96 -1.19 5.75
C PHE A 186 1.54 -2.52 5.23
N GLY A 187 0.71 -3.54 5.01
CA GLY A 187 1.17 -4.85 4.55
C GLY A 187 1.75 -4.86 3.14
N TRP A 188 1.38 -3.90 2.28
CA TRP A 188 1.94 -3.77 0.94
C TRP A 188 1.90 -2.32 0.45
N LEU A 189 2.89 -1.54 0.88
CA LEU A 189 2.90 -0.09 0.69
C LEU A 189 4.29 0.39 0.28
N LEU A 190 4.39 1.08 -0.86
CA LEU A 190 5.60 1.73 -1.34
C LEU A 190 5.51 3.23 -1.04
N ILE A 191 6.51 3.75 -0.34
CA ILE A 191 6.59 5.15 0.07
C ILE A 191 7.89 5.74 -0.47
N LYS A 192 7.82 6.89 -1.14
CA LYS A 192 9.00 7.63 -1.61
C LYS A 192 9.71 8.32 -0.45
N LYS A 193 11.04 8.45 -0.56
CA LYS A 193 11.80 9.37 0.29
C LYS A 193 11.21 10.78 0.19
N GLY A 194 11.08 11.45 1.34
CA GLY A 194 10.46 12.77 1.45
C GLY A 194 9.14 12.75 2.22
N VAL A 195 8.42 11.62 2.25
CA VAL A 195 7.17 11.51 3.01
C VAL A 195 7.44 11.48 4.52
N PHE A 196 8.24 10.52 5.00
CA PHE A 196 8.59 10.44 6.43
C PHE A 196 9.52 11.56 6.91
N GLU A 197 10.21 12.24 5.98
CA GLU A 197 11.03 13.41 6.26
C GLU A 197 10.26 14.74 6.22
N HIS A 198 8.99 14.72 5.82
CA HIS A 198 8.17 15.92 5.71
C HIS A 198 7.94 16.55 7.09
N GLU A 199 7.89 17.88 7.16
CA GLU A 199 7.69 18.61 8.43
C GLU A 199 6.33 18.30 9.09
N GLY A 200 5.32 18.00 8.27
CA GLY A 200 4.00 17.52 8.71
C GLY A 200 3.95 16.03 9.09
N MET A 201 5.07 15.31 8.99
CA MET A 201 5.19 13.89 9.39
C MET A 201 6.23 13.70 10.50
N PRO A 202 6.12 14.42 11.65
CA PRO A 202 7.13 14.34 12.70
C PRO A 202 7.12 12.98 13.41
N TYR A 203 8.27 12.61 13.97
CA TYR A 203 8.32 11.49 14.90
C TYR A 203 7.50 11.82 16.18
N PRO A 204 6.77 10.85 16.77
CA PRO A 204 6.63 9.45 16.37
C PRO A 204 5.63 9.20 15.21
N TRP A 205 6.14 8.68 14.08
CA TRP A 205 5.39 8.49 12.82
C TRP A 205 4.19 7.54 12.87
N PHE A 206 4.07 6.75 13.93
CA PHE A 206 3.04 5.71 14.09
C PHE A 206 2.35 5.82 15.46
N ALA A 207 2.41 6.98 16.12
CA ALA A 207 1.74 7.13 17.41
C ALA A 207 0.21 7.01 17.24
N PRO A 208 -0.45 6.10 17.98
CA PRO A 208 -1.90 6.01 17.98
C PRO A 208 -2.52 7.36 18.32
N LYS A 209 -3.60 7.71 17.62
CA LYS A 209 -4.34 8.95 17.86
C LYS A 209 -5.72 8.63 18.42
N MET A 210 -6.19 9.50 19.29
CA MET A 210 -7.61 9.55 19.65
C MET A 210 -8.34 10.33 18.56
N GLN A 211 -9.27 9.68 17.90
CA GLN A 211 -10.24 10.35 17.04
C GLN A 211 -11.45 10.72 17.90
N VAL A 212 -11.78 12.00 17.91
CA VAL A 212 -12.97 12.54 18.56
C VAL A 212 -13.83 13.12 17.46
N PHE A 213 -15.02 12.55 17.26
CA PHE A 213 -15.96 13.04 16.26
C PHE A 213 -16.60 14.36 16.71
N GLU A 214 -17.25 15.10 15.81
CA GLU A 214 -17.72 16.47 16.04
C GLU A 214 -18.59 16.62 17.30
N SER A 215 -19.44 15.65 17.60
CA SER A 215 -20.29 15.68 18.80
C SER A 215 -19.52 15.51 20.11
N GLY A 216 -18.31 14.96 20.07
CA GLY A 216 -17.53 14.54 21.23
C GLY A 216 -18.06 13.28 21.93
N GLU A 217 -19.22 12.75 21.53
CA GLU A 217 -19.84 11.56 22.13
C GLU A 217 -19.21 10.25 21.62
N VAL A 218 -18.68 10.27 20.39
CA VAL A 218 -17.97 9.13 19.80
C VAL A 218 -16.48 9.41 19.84
N GLN A 219 -15.75 8.46 20.42
CA GLN A 219 -14.30 8.46 20.45
C GLN A 219 -13.80 7.09 20.03
N ASP A 220 -12.79 7.06 19.16
CA ASP A 220 -12.12 5.85 18.74
C ASP A 220 -10.61 6.02 18.87
N MET A 221 -9.91 4.97 19.31
CA MET A 221 -8.45 4.95 19.31
C MET A 221 -8.02 4.29 18.01
N CYS A 222 -7.45 5.06 17.10
CA CYS A 222 -7.10 4.52 15.80
C CYS A 222 -5.78 3.74 15.84
N GLY A 223 -5.69 2.72 14.98
CA GLY A 223 -4.48 1.94 14.74
C GLY A 223 -3.31 2.80 14.24
N GLU A 224 -2.12 2.20 14.22
CA GLU A 224 -0.89 2.90 13.86
C GLU A 224 -0.84 3.27 12.37
N ASP A 225 -1.38 2.41 11.52
CA ASP A 225 -1.53 2.65 10.09
C ASP A 225 -2.55 3.76 9.81
N VAL A 226 -3.66 3.79 10.54
CA VAL A 226 -4.63 4.89 10.51
C VAL A 226 -3.98 6.20 10.90
N SER A 227 -3.21 6.22 12.00
CA SER A 227 -2.55 7.44 12.47
C SER A 227 -1.62 8.03 11.40
N PHE A 228 -0.81 7.18 10.76
CA PHE A 228 0.04 7.59 9.64
C PHE A 228 -0.77 8.14 8.46
N CYS A 229 -1.85 7.46 8.07
CA CYS A 229 -2.66 7.90 6.93
C CYS A 229 -3.31 9.26 7.18
N LEU A 230 -3.75 9.51 8.42
CA LEU A 230 -4.27 10.82 8.83
C LEU A 230 -3.19 11.91 8.76
N ASP A 231 -2.01 11.66 9.35
CA ASP A 231 -0.88 12.59 9.28
C ASP A 231 -0.48 12.89 7.84
N ALA A 232 -0.38 11.86 7.00
CA ALA A 232 0.00 12.00 5.60
C ALA A 232 -0.99 12.90 4.84
N LYS A 233 -2.29 12.71 5.07
CA LYS A 233 -3.33 13.54 4.46
C LYS A 233 -3.32 14.98 4.98
N GLU A 234 -3.14 15.17 6.28
CA GLU A 234 -3.03 16.50 6.90
C GLU A 234 -1.79 17.25 6.38
N ALA A 235 -0.70 16.52 6.13
CA ALA A 235 0.52 17.02 5.47
C ALA A 235 0.36 17.25 3.95
N GLY A 236 -0.81 16.97 3.37
CA GLY A 236 -1.12 17.22 1.95
C GLY A 236 -0.74 16.10 0.98
N PHE A 237 -0.36 14.92 1.47
CA PHE A 237 -0.11 13.76 0.62
C PHE A 237 -1.41 13.05 0.24
N GLU A 238 -1.45 12.56 -1.00
CA GLU A 238 -2.48 11.62 -1.45
C GLU A 238 -1.99 10.18 -1.33
N ILE A 239 -2.83 9.31 -0.79
CA ILE A 239 -2.58 7.87 -0.73
C ILE A 239 -3.27 7.21 -1.92
N TRP A 240 -2.50 6.57 -2.79
CA TRP A 240 -3.03 5.95 -4.01
C TRP A 240 -3.06 4.43 -3.89
N CYS A 241 -4.15 3.81 -4.33
CA CYS A 241 -4.27 2.36 -4.46
C CYS A 241 -4.54 1.97 -5.93
N ASP A 242 -3.84 0.96 -6.45
CA ASP A 242 -4.22 0.32 -7.71
C ASP A 242 -5.14 -0.90 -7.42
N PRO A 243 -6.42 -0.87 -7.85
CA PRO A 243 -7.38 -1.93 -7.56
C PRO A 243 -7.03 -3.27 -8.24
N GLN A 244 -6.07 -3.29 -9.16
CA GLN A 244 -5.62 -4.49 -9.84
C GLN A 244 -4.37 -5.12 -9.18
N VAL A 245 -3.76 -4.42 -8.20
CA VAL A 245 -2.66 -4.93 -7.38
C VAL A 245 -3.21 -5.56 -6.11
N ARG A 246 -3.75 -6.77 -6.25
CA ARG A 246 -4.08 -7.62 -5.10
C ARG A 246 -2.89 -8.47 -4.67
N VAL A 247 -2.57 -8.47 -3.38
CA VAL A 247 -1.68 -9.43 -2.71
C VAL A 247 -2.49 -10.34 -1.77
N GLY A 248 -1.91 -11.47 -1.38
CA GLY A 248 -2.51 -12.41 -0.43
C GLY A 248 -2.19 -12.04 1.01
N HIS A 249 -3.05 -12.49 1.93
CA HIS A 249 -2.89 -12.33 3.38
C HIS A 249 -3.02 -13.71 4.01
N GLU A 250 -1.90 -14.25 4.48
CA GLU A 250 -1.80 -15.59 5.06
C GLU A 250 -2.36 -15.57 6.49
N LYS A 251 -3.26 -16.51 6.81
CA LYS A 251 -3.78 -16.69 8.17
C LYS A 251 -3.60 -18.12 8.63
N THR A 252 -3.04 -18.26 9.83
CA THR A 252 -2.76 -19.56 10.44
C THR A 252 -3.95 -20.00 11.28
N ARG A 253 -4.32 -21.27 11.19
CA ARG A 253 -5.34 -21.89 12.04
C ARG A 253 -4.71 -23.01 12.85
N ILE A 254 -5.02 -23.06 14.15
CA ILE A 254 -4.67 -24.19 15.03
C ILE A 254 -5.71 -25.29 14.83
N ILE A 255 -5.25 -26.53 14.69
CA ILE A 255 -6.08 -27.75 14.58
C ILE A 255 -6.17 -28.40 15.96
#